data_AF-A0A383A6J2-F1
#
_entry.id   AF-A0A383A6J2-F1
#
_cell.length_a   1.000
_cell.length_b   1.000
_cell.length_c   1.000
_cell.angle_alpha   90.00
_cell.angle_beta   90.00
_cell.angle_gamma   90.00
#
_symmetry.space_group_name_H-M   'P 1'
#
loop_
_entity.id
_entity.type
_entity.pdbx_description
1 polymer ?
#
loop_
_entity_poly.entity_id
_entity_poly.type
_entity_poly.pdbx_seq_one_letter_code
_entity_poly.pdbx_strand_id
1 'polypeptide(L)'
;NGVNFDGTAQFTFALRDANVSAEHIFAVAMMKQGASQLAPILSTGDAPMIRRNQNLAKLAKLNNVDFQYPNGTSQVDGVDTLAYAYDEFHVSVTSKGSGTTGVFSNVVFGRDSRNLSDLRHWKGEIVEILVYERSLNTGEIEQIQQYLGHKWGVTIDSQ
;
A
#
# COMPACT_ATOMS: atom_id res chain seq x y z
N ASN A 1 -12.62 11.98 -6.92
CA ASN A 1 -11.74 11.63 -8.05
C ASN A 1 -10.75 10.58 -7.59
N GLY A 2 -11.03 9.32 -7.86
CA GLY A 2 -10.22 8.16 -7.45
C GLY A 2 -10.59 6.95 -8.30
N VAL A 3 -9.77 5.89 -8.28
CA VAL A 3 -10.12 4.62 -8.91
C VAL A 3 -10.84 3.76 -7.86
N ASN A 4 -12.09 3.41 -8.14
CA ASN A 4 -12.90 2.55 -7.28
C ASN A 4 -12.77 1.09 -7.72
N PHE A 5 -12.35 0.23 -6.80
CA PHE A 5 -12.21 -1.21 -6.97
C PHE A 5 -13.36 -1.90 -6.25
N ASP A 6 -14.13 -2.70 -6.98
CA ASP A 6 -15.33 -3.39 -6.49
C ASP A 6 -15.02 -4.68 -5.71
N GLY A 7 -13.77 -5.14 -5.73
CA GLY A 7 -13.32 -6.40 -5.14
C GLY A 7 -13.71 -7.64 -5.97
N THR A 8 -14.33 -7.48 -7.14
CA THR A 8 -14.88 -8.58 -7.94
C THR A 8 -14.35 -8.62 -9.38
N ALA A 9 -13.96 -7.49 -9.96
CA ALA A 9 -13.49 -7.42 -11.33
C ALA A 9 -11.96 -7.61 -11.46
N GLN A 10 -11.53 -8.24 -12.56
CA GLN A 10 -10.11 -8.38 -12.95
C GLN A 10 -9.51 -7.08 -13.51
N PHE A 11 -10.06 -5.90 -13.19
CA PHE A 11 -9.54 -4.64 -13.72
C PHE A 11 -8.07 -4.50 -13.33
N THR A 12 -7.20 -4.54 -14.34
CA THR A 12 -5.76 -4.51 -14.16
C THR A 12 -5.28 -3.16 -14.64
N PHE A 13 -5.10 -2.21 -13.71
CA PHE A 13 -4.22 -1.08 -13.99
C PHE A 13 -2.79 -1.54 -13.69
N ALA A 14 -1.98 -1.68 -14.75
CA ALA A 14 -0.61 -2.14 -14.64
C ALA A 14 0.35 -1.20 -15.38
N LEU A 15 1.45 -0.87 -14.73
CA LEU A 15 2.59 -0.17 -15.34
C LEU A 15 3.66 -1.22 -15.66
N ARG A 16 3.66 -1.71 -16.91
CA ARG A 16 4.43 -2.90 -17.31
C ARG A 16 5.94 -2.65 -17.43
N ASP A 17 6.34 -1.42 -17.68
CA ASP A 17 7.75 -1.04 -17.86
C ASP A 17 8.24 0.00 -16.84
N ALA A 18 7.46 0.23 -15.77
CA ALA A 18 7.96 1.00 -14.63
C ALA A 18 8.90 0.09 -13.83
N ASN A 19 10.18 0.42 -13.83
CA ASN A 19 11.16 -0.16 -12.90
C ASN A 19 11.37 0.89 -11.82
N VAL A 20 10.71 0.70 -10.67
CA VAL A 20 10.82 1.63 -9.55
C VAL A 20 11.61 0.96 -8.44
N SER A 21 12.74 1.54 -8.04
CA SER A 21 13.57 1.02 -6.94
C SER A 21 13.18 1.69 -5.63
N ALA A 22 11.98 1.39 -5.13
CA ALA A 22 11.41 2.04 -3.96
C ALA A 22 12.20 1.77 -2.67
N GLU A 23 12.37 2.83 -1.87
CA GLU A 23 12.73 2.79 -0.45
C GLU A 23 11.50 3.11 0.41
N HIS A 24 10.62 4.01 -0.06
CA HIS A 24 9.36 4.35 0.61
C HIS A 24 8.22 4.42 -0.39
N ILE A 25 7.05 3.93 0.02
CA ILE A 25 5.82 4.07 -0.74
C ILE A 25 4.78 4.70 0.16
N PHE A 26 4.16 5.77 -0.33
CA PHE A 26 2.98 6.36 0.28
C PHE A 26 1.76 5.96 -0.53
N ALA A 27 0.68 5.61 0.15
CA ALA A 27 -0.60 5.35 -0.48
C ALA A 27 -1.73 5.99 0.32
N VAL A 28 -2.59 6.70 -0.39
CA VAL A 28 -3.88 7.14 0.11
C VAL A 28 -4.94 6.23 -0.46
N ALA A 29 -5.54 5.42 0.41
CA ALA A 29 -6.53 4.43 0.01
C ALA A 29 -7.56 4.21 1.12
N MET A 30 -8.70 3.64 0.73
CA MET A 30 -9.77 3.19 1.60
C MET A 30 -9.99 1.72 1.34
N MET A 31 -10.04 0.92 2.40
CA MET A 31 -10.44 -0.48 2.34
C MET A 31 -11.89 -0.60 2.77
N LYS A 32 -12.76 -1.20 1.95
CA LYS A 32 -14.16 -1.44 2.32
C LYS A 32 -14.33 -2.76 3.05
N GLN A 33 -15.40 -2.84 3.86
CA GLN A 33 -15.82 -4.09 4.47
C GLN A 33 -16.02 -5.21 3.43
N GLY A 34 -15.65 -6.43 3.81
CA GLY A 34 -15.72 -7.60 2.94
C GLY A 34 -14.73 -7.58 1.77
N ALA A 35 -13.62 -6.82 1.88
CA ALA A 35 -12.47 -7.00 1.00
C ALA A 35 -11.98 -8.47 1.05
N SER A 36 -11.31 -8.93 0.00
CA SER A 36 -10.67 -10.25 -0.01
C SER A 36 -9.48 -10.28 0.95
N GLN A 37 -9.15 -11.47 1.46
CA GLN A 37 -7.93 -11.62 2.24
C GLN A 37 -6.71 -11.29 1.40
N LEU A 38 -5.66 -10.72 2.02
CA LEU A 38 -4.38 -10.43 1.35
C LEU A 38 -4.50 -9.53 0.11
N ALA A 39 -5.62 -8.82 -0.04
CA ALA A 39 -5.83 -7.88 -1.14
C ALA A 39 -4.76 -6.77 -1.11
N PRO A 40 -3.98 -6.60 -2.19
CA PRO A 40 -2.94 -5.58 -2.23
C PRO A 40 -3.49 -4.24 -2.69
N ILE A 41 -2.97 -3.17 -2.10
CA ILE A 41 -3.01 -1.83 -2.69
C ILE A 41 -2.12 -1.84 -3.94
N LEU A 42 -0.92 -2.42 -3.80
CA LEU A 42 0.10 -2.47 -4.84
C LEU A 42 0.88 -3.80 -4.75
N SER A 43 1.10 -4.46 -5.88
CA SER A 43 1.93 -5.66 -5.97
C SER A 43 2.70 -5.74 -7.30
N THR A 44 3.69 -6.62 -7.35
CA THR A 44 4.38 -7.01 -8.59
C THR A 44 4.34 -8.50 -8.82
N GLY A 45 4.62 -8.91 -10.06
CA GLY A 45 4.54 -10.29 -10.55
C GLY A 45 5.30 -11.33 -9.71
N ASP A 46 6.23 -10.93 -8.85
CA ASP A 46 7.05 -11.83 -8.02
C ASP A 46 7.33 -11.31 -6.58
N ALA A 47 6.63 -10.26 -6.12
CA ALA A 47 6.94 -9.43 -4.94
C ALA A 47 7.96 -8.30 -5.22
N PRO A 48 8.02 -7.23 -4.40
CA PRO A 48 7.29 -6.95 -3.15
C PRO A 48 5.82 -6.50 -3.30
N MET A 49 5.06 -6.45 -2.20
CA MET A 49 3.69 -5.90 -2.15
C MET A 49 3.37 -5.13 -0.87
N ILE A 50 2.38 -4.25 -0.98
CA ILE A 50 1.68 -3.58 0.12
C ILE A 50 0.24 -4.08 0.09
N ARG A 51 -0.13 -4.84 1.12
CA ARG A 51 -1.42 -5.55 1.15
C ARG A 51 -2.05 -5.62 2.52
N ARG A 52 -3.33 -5.97 2.53
CA ARG A 52 -4.07 -6.35 3.72
C ARG A 52 -3.46 -7.57 4.41
N ASN A 53 -3.50 -7.60 5.73
CA ASN A 53 -3.11 -8.75 6.55
C ASN A 53 -4.27 -9.74 6.70
N GLN A 54 -4.24 -10.83 5.93
CA GLN A 54 -5.28 -11.87 5.96
C GLN A 54 -6.68 -11.23 5.91
N ASN A 55 -7.55 -11.54 6.89
CA ASN A 55 -8.89 -10.99 7.04
C ASN A 55 -8.97 -9.81 8.03
N LEU A 56 -7.85 -9.23 8.43
CA LEU A 56 -7.80 -8.16 9.42
C LEU A 56 -7.90 -6.79 8.75
N ALA A 57 -8.39 -5.81 9.52
CA ALA A 57 -8.36 -4.38 9.19
C ALA A 57 -6.94 -3.81 9.42
N LYS A 58 -5.96 -4.40 8.72
CA LYS A 58 -4.54 -4.09 8.90
C LYS A 58 -3.75 -4.24 7.60
N LEU A 59 -2.66 -3.49 7.47
CA LEU A 59 -1.60 -3.78 6.50
C LEU A 59 -0.74 -4.99 6.96
N ALA A 60 -0.12 -5.67 6.00
CA ALA A 60 0.61 -6.93 6.20
C ALA A 60 2.12 -6.74 6.31
N LYS A 61 2.71 -7.36 7.33
CA LYS A 61 4.14 -7.61 7.49
C LYS A 61 4.35 -9.08 7.87
N LEU A 62 4.17 -9.98 6.90
CA LEU A 62 4.01 -11.42 7.18
C LEU A 62 5.17 -12.27 6.70
N ASN A 63 5.71 -11.97 5.52
CA ASN A 63 6.74 -12.79 4.87
C ASN A 63 7.58 -11.97 3.91
N ASN A 64 8.60 -12.59 3.33
CA ASN A 64 9.56 -11.98 2.42
C ASN A 64 8.97 -11.38 1.13
N VAL A 65 7.66 -11.54 0.88
CA VAL A 65 6.99 -10.85 -0.24
C VAL A 65 6.35 -9.53 0.17
N ASP A 66 6.15 -9.25 1.46
CA ASP A 66 5.65 -7.96 1.92
C ASP A 66 6.79 -6.94 1.95
N PHE A 67 6.60 -5.77 1.37
CA PHE A 67 7.65 -4.74 1.18
C PHE A 67 8.36 -4.33 2.47
N GLN A 68 7.69 -4.44 3.62
CA GLN A 68 8.22 -4.10 4.94
C GLN A 68 8.89 -5.27 5.69
N TYR A 69 8.95 -6.47 5.12
CA TYR A 69 9.53 -7.62 5.81
C TYR A 69 11.08 -7.62 5.77
N PRO A 70 11.78 -8.08 6.83
CA PRO A 70 11.28 -8.39 8.17
C PRO A 70 11.27 -7.16 9.10
N ASN A 71 11.96 -6.08 8.75
CA ASN A 71 12.27 -4.96 9.62
C ASN A 71 11.97 -3.58 9.02
N GLY A 72 11.32 -3.53 7.85
CA GLY A 72 10.75 -2.29 7.33
C GLY A 72 9.65 -1.77 8.25
N THR A 73 9.32 -0.49 8.12
CA THR A 73 8.36 0.20 8.97
C THR A 73 7.09 0.52 8.20
N SER A 74 5.99 0.74 8.91
CA SER A 74 4.78 1.33 8.34
C SER A 74 4.23 2.37 9.28
N GLN A 75 3.72 3.46 8.74
CA GLN A 75 2.86 4.35 9.49
C GLN A 75 1.52 4.48 8.77
N VAL A 76 0.45 4.53 9.54
CA VAL A 76 -0.90 4.83 9.06
C VAL A 76 -1.37 6.06 9.82
N ASP A 77 -1.77 7.08 9.08
CA ASP A 77 -2.27 8.36 9.59
C ASP A 77 -1.29 9.05 10.56
N GLY A 78 0.00 8.93 10.25
CA GLY A 78 1.07 9.52 11.05
C GLY A 78 1.50 8.71 12.25
N VAL A 79 0.92 7.52 12.52
CA VAL A 79 1.25 6.68 13.69
C VAL A 79 1.95 5.39 13.25
N ASP A 80 2.97 4.91 14.00
CA ASP A 80 3.65 3.63 13.75
C ASP A 80 2.73 2.45 14.07
N THR A 81 1.90 2.10 13.09
CA THR A 81 0.89 1.07 13.22
C THR A 81 0.62 0.41 11.87
N LEU A 82 0.02 -0.78 11.95
CA LEU A 82 -0.55 -1.47 10.80
C LEU A 82 -2.09 -1.39 10.80
N ALA A 83 -2.71 -0.75 11.80
CA ALA A 83 -4.15 -0.57 11.84
C ALA A 83 -4.64 0.19 10.61
N TYR A 84 -5.69 -0.32 9.98
CA TYR A 84 -6.23 0.22 8.73
C TYR A 84 -7.73 -0.09 8.74
N ALA A 85 -8.51 0.77 9.38
CA ALA A 85 -9.93 0.53 9.57
C ALA A 85 -10.66 0.55 8.21
N TYR A 86 -11.88 0.02 8.23
CA TYR A 86 -12.67 -0.04 7.02
C TYR A 86 -13.46 1.23 6.79
N ASP A 87 -13.77 1.48 5.52
CA ASP A 87 -14.68 2.53 5.06
C ASP A 87 -14.22 3.96 5.38
N GLU A 88 -12.93 4.15 5.67
CA GLU A 88 -12.27 5.44 5.80
C GLU A 88 -11.00 5.52 4.94
N PHE A 89 -10.64 6.73 4.51
CA PHE A 89 -9.37 6.97 3.83
C PHE A 89 -8.25 7.03 4.85
N HIS A 90 -7.14 6.39 4.51
CA HIS A 90 -5.92 6.40 5.30
C HIS A 90 -4.76 6.86 4.44
N VAL A 91 -3.83 7.61 5.07
CA VAL A 91 -2.51 7.88 4.52
C VAL A 91 -1.53 6.89 5.12
N SER A 92 -1.10 5.92 4.31
CA SER A 92 -0.07 4.97 4.70
C SER A 92 1.27 5.34 4.09
N VAL A 93 2.34 5.15 4.85
CA VAL A 93 3.71 5.05 4.35
C VAL A 93 4.27 3.70 4.75
N THR A 94 4.90 3.00 3.81
CA THR A 94 5.62 1.75 4.08
C THR A 94 7.07 1.93 3.61
N SER A 95 8.00 1.64 4.50
CA SER A 95 9.43 1.67 4.23
C SER A 95 9.96 0.25 3.98
N LYS A 96 10.90 0.13 3.05
CA LYS A 96 11.48 -1.15 2.64
C LYS A 96 12.11 -1.89 3.82
N GLY A 97 11.87 -3.21 3.89
CA GLY A 97 12.58 -4.10 4.80
C GLY A 97 13.82 -4.74 4.17
N SER A 98 14.80 -5.11 4.99
CA SER A 98 16.10 -5.64 4.54
C SER A 98 16.03 -6.99 3.83
N GLY A 99 14.94 -7.73 4.00
CA GLY A 99 14.73 -9.02 3.32
C GLY A 99 13.98 -8.91 2.00
N THR A 100 13.69 -7.67 1.55
CA THR A 100 12.87 -7.42 0.37
C THR A 100 13.65 -6.62 -0.67
N THR A 101 13.37 -6.91 -1.94
CA THR A 101 13.83 -6.07 -3.06
C THR A 101 12.81 -4.95 -3.24
N GLY A 102 13.26 -3.69 -3.34
CA GLY A 102 12.36 -2.56 -3.59
C GLY A 102 12.04 -2.32 -5.06
N VAL A 103 12.47 -3.22 -5.94
CA VAL A 103 12.19 -3.14 -7.37
C VAL A 103 10.76 -3.60 -7.63
N PHE A 104 9.90 -2.67 -8.00
CA PHE A 104 8.56 -2.96 -8.49
C PHE A 104 8.57 -2.95 -10.02
N SER A 105 8.85 -4.08 -10.65
CA SER A 105 8.66 -4.28 -12.09
C SER A 105 7.22 -4.75 -12.37
N ASN A 106 6.60 -4.28 -13.45
CA ASN A 106 5.20 -4.61 -13.76
C ASN A 106 4.23 -4.31 -12.61
N VAL A 107 4.26 -3.08 -12.09
CA VAL A 107 3.43 -2.66 -10.94
C VAL A 107 1.96 -2.85 -11.25
N VAL A 108 1.24 -3.56 -10.38
CA VAL A 108 -0.20 -3.76 -10.44
C VAL A 108 -0.85 -3.15 -9.22
N PHE A 109 -1.95 -2.42 -9.45
CA PHE A 109 -2.72 -1.80 -8.38
C PHE A 109 -4.01 -2.57 -8.12
N GLY A 110 -4.37 -2.72 -6.85
CA GLY A 110 -5.65 -3.24 -6.44
C GLY A 110 -5.86 -4.75 -6.63
N ARG A 111 -4.84 -5.54 -6.98
CA ARG A 111 -4.95 -7.01 -7.04
C ARG A 111 -3.62 -7.74 -6.95
N ASP A 112 -3.63 -8.96 -6.41
CA ASP A 112 -2.42 -9.82 -6.38
C ASP A 112 -2.06 -10.22 -7.82
N SER A 113 -0.87 -9.80 -8.26
CA SER A 113 -0.35 -10.04 -9.60
C SER A 113 0.27 -11.43 -9.78
N ARG A 114 0.56 -12.16 -8.69
CA ARG A 114 1.20 -13.48 -8.76
C ARG A 114 0.20 -14.60 -9.04
N ASN A 115 -1.03 -14.44 -8.57
CA ASN A 115 -2.05 -15.48 -8.66
C ASN A 115 -3.39 -14.93 -9.15
N LEU A 116 -3.65 -15.08 -10.45
CA LEU A 116 -4.87 -14.60 -11.10
C LEU A 116 -6.14 -15.40 -10.69
N SER A 117 -5.99 -16.58 -10.08
CA SER A 117 -7.12 -17.42 -9.66
C SER A 117 -7.60 -17.14 -8.23
N ASP A 118 -6.81 -16.44 -7.42
CA ASP A 118 -7.04 -16.32 -5.96
C ASP A 118 -7.99 -15.17 -5.56
N LEU A 119 -8.58 -14.44 -6.53
CA LEU A 119 -9.54 -13.34 -6.32
C LEU A 119 -9.14 -12.33 -5.21
N ARG A 120 -7.83 -12.13 -5.00
CA ARG A 120 -7.28 -11.19 -4.01
C ARG A 120 -7.31 -9.78 -4.59
N HIS A 121 -8.50 -9.21 -4.62
CA HIS A 121 -8.75 -7.88 -5.15
C HIS A 121 -8.97 -6.89 -4.00
N TRP A 122 -8.34 -5.73 -4.12
CA TRP A 122 -8.67 -4.58 -3.31
C TRP A 122 -10.14 -4.25 -3.50
N LYS A 123 -10.78 -3.89 -2.41
CA LYS A 123 -12.15 -3.42 -2.41
C LYS A 123 -12.15 -2.08 -1.69
N GLY A 124 -12.62 -1.05 -2.38
CA GLY A 124 -12.52 0.32 -1.94
C GLY A 124 -11.77 1.18 -2.94
N GLU A 125 -11.22 2.29 -2.49
CA GLU A 125 -10.69 3.33 -3.37
C GLU A 125 -9.20 3.51 -3.16
N ILE A 126 -8.47 3.74 -4.26
CA ILE A 126 -7.08 4.18 -4.22
C ILE A 126 -7.06 5.52 -4.95
N VAL A 127 -6.64 6.58 -4.25
CA VAL A 127 -6.73 7.96 -4.76
C VAL A 127 -5.37 8.55 -5.09
N GLU A 128 -4.31 8.13 -4.39
CA GLU A 128 -2.95 8.60 -4.68
C GLU A 128 -1.89 7.61 -4.20
N ILE A 129 -0.83 7.46 -4.99
CA ILE A 129 0.36 6.69 -4.64
C ILE A 129 1.59 7.49 -5.01
N LEU A 130 2.51 7.63 -4.06
CA LEU A 130 3.83 8.23 -4.26
C LEU A 130 4.89 7.18 -3.99
N VAL A 131 5.93 7.15 -4.81
CA VAL A 131 7.05 6.22 -4.64
C VAL A 131 8.36 6.99 -4.63
N TYR A 132 9.18 6.76 -3.62
CA TYR A 132 10.49 7.38 -3.44
C TYR A 132 11.58 6.32 -3.48
N GLU A 133 12.57 6.53 -4.34
CA GLU A 133 13.71 5.62 -4.50
C GLU A 133 14.87 5.92 -3.55
N ARG A 134 14.86 7.09 -2.91
CA ARG A 134 15.83 7.43 -1.88
C ARG A 134 15.23 7.20 -0.51
N SER A 135 16.09 6.97 0.47
CA SER A 135 15.69 7.03 1.86
C SER A 135 15.24 8.46 2.21
N LEU A 136 14.08 8.54 2.85
CA LEU A 136 13.50 9.76 3.42
C LEU A 136 13.80 9.79 4.92
N ASN A 137 14.08 10.97 5.46
CA ASN A 137 14.14 11.14 6.91
C ASN A 137 12.73 11.35 7.51
N THR A 138 12.62 11.29 8.84
CA THR A 138 11.34 11.42 9.55
C THR A 138 10.59 12.71 9.22
N GLY A 139 11.28 13.86 9.18
CA GLY A 139 10.64 15.14 8.87
C GLY A 139 10.11 15.22 7.44
N GLU A 140 10.78 14.58 6.48
CA GLU A 140 10.28 14.47 5.11
C GLU A 140 9.03 13.59 5.03
N ILE A 141 9.03 12.46 5.74
CA ILE A 141 7.88 11.55 5.82
C ILE A 141 6.68 12.28 6.42
N GLU A 142 6.86 12.98 7.55
CA GLU A 142 5.82 13.77 8.21
C GLU A 142 5.23 14.83 7.28
N GLN A 143 6.09 15.60 6.59
CA GLN A 143 5.64 16.63 5.65
C GLN A 143 4.79 16.05 4.52
N ILE A 144 5.19 14.91 3.96
CA ILE A 144 4.46 14.24 2.88
C ILE A 144 3.11 13.72 3.39
N GLN A 145 3.09 13.09 4.57
CA GLN A 145 1.84 12.61 5.17
C GLN A 145 0.88 13.76 5.45
N GLN A 146 1.35 14.86 6.03
CA GLN A 146 0.53 16.05 6.29
C GLN A 146 -0.04 16.65 5.01
N TYR A 147 0.77 16.72 3.94
CA TYR A 147 0.28 17.15 2.62
C TYR A 147 -0.82 16.23 2.08
N LEU A 148 -0.61 14.91 2.09
CA LEU A 148 -1.59 13.94 1.62
C LEU A 148 -2.87 13.96 2.48
N GLY A 149 -2.72 14.06 3.79
CA GLY A 149 -3.84 14.15 4.74
C GLY A 149 -4.68 15.39 4.51
N HIS A 150 -4.04 16.55 4.37
CA HIS A 150 -4.73 17.79 4.03
C HIS A 150 -5.46 17.69 2.69
N LYS A 151 -4.81 17.13 1.66
CA LYS A 151 -5.38 17.01 0.31
C LYS A 151 -6.61 16.11 0.26
N TRP A 152 -6.63 15.02 1.03
CA TRP A 152 -7.67 14.00 0.98
C TRP A 152 -8.60 13.97 2.19
N GLY A 153 -8.44 14.91 3.12
CA GLY A 153 -9.29 15.02 4.32
C GLY A 153 -9.04 13.90 5.34
N VAL A 154 -7.81 13.41 5.44
CA VAL A 154 -7.38 12.44 6.45
C VAL A 154 -6.65 13.18 7.56
N THR A 155 -7.07 12.97 8.81
CA THR A 155 -6.36 13.49 9.98
C THR A 155 -5.05 12.73 10.14
N ILE A 156 -3.94 13.47 10.24
CA ILE A 156 -2.62 12.90 10.49
C ILE A 156 -2.22 13.26 11.90
N ASP A 157 -2.07 12.23 12.74
CA ASP A 157 -1.61 12.40 14.11
C ASP A 157 -0.10 12.67 14.12
N SER A 158 0.35 13.45 15.10
CA SER A 158 1.77 13.56 15.41
C SER A 158 2.21 12.32 16.20
N GLN A 159 3.34 11.72 15.81
CA GLN A 159 4.01 10.65 16.56
C GLN A 159 4.29 11.05 18.02
#